data_AF-A0A242BT61-F1
#
_entry.id   AF-A0A242BT61-F1
#
_cell.length_a   1.000
_cell.length_b   1.000
_cell.length_c   1.000
_cell.angle_alpha   90.00
_cell.angle_beta   90.00
_cell.angle_gamma   90.00
#
_symmetry.space_group_name_H-M   'P 1'
#
loop_
_entity.id
_entity.type
_entity.pdbx_description
1 polymer ?
#
loop_
_entity_poly.entity_id
_entity_poly.type
_entity_poly.pdbx_seq_one_letter_code
_entity_poly.pdbx_strand_id
1 'polypeptide(L)' 'MYVGRISHPDNLPSHKKAIAPKEKMFTLTGMQDIPVPKAIQTKDIPTIIDEYRHAASLAIEAGADGVEIHGVNGYLIHCM' A
#
# COMPACT_ATOMS: atom_id res chain seq x y z
N MET A 1 -4.48 -5.12 2.44
CA MET A 1 -4.52 -4.15 1.32
C MET A 1 -3.17 -3.48 1.16
N TYR A 2 -2.77 -3.07 -0.05
CA TYR A 2 -1.58 -2.24 -0.28
C TYR A 2 -2.04 -0.81 -0.62
N VAL A 3 -1.76 0.14 0.28
CA VAL A 3 -2.22 1.54 0.16
C VAL A 3 -1.54 2.34 -0.97
N GLY A 4 -0.33 1.96 -1.36
CA GLY A 4 0.37 2.52 -2.52
C GLY A 4 0.66 3.99 -2.29
N ARG A 5 0.11 4.85 -3.16
CA ARG A 5 0.31 6.29 -3.08
C ARG A 5 -0.46 7.00 -1.95
N ILE A 6 -1.38 6.31 -1.28
CA ILE A 6 -2.13 6.89 -0.16
C ILE A 6 -1.37 6.56 1.14
N SER A 7 -0.17 7.13 1.33
CA SER A 7 0.69 6.83 2.49
C SER A 7 1.65 7.97 2.83
N HIS A 8 1.96 8.15 4.11
CA HIS A 8 3.01 9.06 4.58
C HIS A 8 4.25 8.26 5.07
N PRO A 9 5.48 8.70 4.74
CA PRO A 9 6.73 8.09 5.20
C PRO A 9 6.79 7.84 6.71
N ASP A 10 6.24 8.75 7.51
CA ASP A 10 6.23 8.63 8.98
C ASP A 10 5.34 7.48 9.50
N ASN A 11 4.46 6.95 8.65
CA ASN A 11 3.64 5.78 8.94
C ASN A 11 4.22 4.50 8.32
N LEU A 12 5.40 4.57 7.68
CA LEU A 12 6.05 3.44 7.02
C LEU A 12 7.41 3.14 7.66
N PRO A 13 7.76 1.86 7.92
CA PRO A 13 9.05 1.49 8.49
C PRO A 13 10.26 1.81 7.59
N SER A 14 10.06 2.27 6.35
CA SER A 14 11.14 2.54 5.37
C SER A 14 11.00 3.85 4.59
N HIS A 15 10.17 4.81 5.05
CA HIS A 15 10.00 6.13 4.43
C HIS A 15 9.80 6.12 2.90
N LYS A 16 9.18 5.07 2.35
CA LYS A 16 8.89 4.99 0.92
C LYS A 16 7.88 6.07 0.54
N LYS A 17 8.01 6.55 -0.70
CA LYS A 17 7.37 7.75 -1.22
C LYS A 17 6.11 7.36 -2.03
N ALA A 18 5.05 8.18 -2.02
CA ALA A 18 3.68 7.99 -2.60
C ALA A 18 3.23 9.10 -3.65
N ILE A 19 2.45 8.94 -4.74
CA ILE A 19 2.00 10.07 -5.64
C ILE A 19 0.97 10.85 -4.87
N ALA A 20 1.29 12.11 -4.56
CA ALA A 20 0.44 13.02 -3.84
C ALA A 20 -0.93 13.12 -4.51
N PRO A 21 -1.99 12.58 -3.88
CA PRO A 21 -3.25 13.30 -3.94
C PRO A 21 -3.02 14.67 -3.27
N LYS A 22 -3.77 15.72 -3.62
CA LYS A 22 -3.72 16.99 -2.86
C LYS A 22 -4.43 16.83 -1.51
N GLU A 23 -3.99 15.85 -0.73
CA GLU A 23 -4.63 15.36 0.48
C GLU A 23 -3.60 15.28 1.60
N LYS A 24 -4.11 15.37 2.83
CA LYS A 24 -3.31 15.23 4.05
C LYS A 24 -3.57 13.88 4.70
N MET A 25 -2.54 13.30 5.31
CA MET A 25 -2.63 12.08 6.09
C MET A 25 -2.29 12.37 7.55
N PHE A 26 -3.00 11.72 8.45
CA PHE A 26 -2.66 11.76 9.87
C PHE A 26 -1.39 10.93 10.14
N THR A 27 -0.43 11.55 10.82
CA THR A 27 0.80 10.93 11.31
C THR A 27 0.85 11.04 12.83
N LEU A 28 1.83 10.39 13.47
CA LEU A 28 2.06 10.57 14.91
C LEU A 28 2.35 12.02 15.32
N THR A 29 2.75 12.89 14.37
CA THR A 29 3.00 14.32 14.60
C THR A 29 1.84 15.23 14.15
N GLY A 30 0.69 14.65 13.78
CA GLY A 30 -0.48 15.36 13.29
C GLY A 30 -0.69 15.22 11.78
N MET A 31 -1.56 16.08 11.22
CA MET A 31 -1.89 16.08 9.79
C MET A 31 -0.72 16.62 8.95
N GLN A 32 -0.17 15.79 8.07
CA GLN A 32 0.93 16.12 7.17
C GLN A 32 0.51 15.93 5.70
N ASP A 33 1.14 16.65 4.79
CA ASP A 33 0.92 16.46 3.35
C ASP A 33 1.48 15.12 2.89
N ILE A 34 0.75 14.42 2.02
CA ILE A 34 1.27 13.20 1.40
C ILE A 34 2.40 13.59 0.42
N PRO A 35 3.64 13.09 0.57
CA PRO A 35 4.74 13.42 -0.34
C PRO A 35 4.53 12.82 -1.74
N VAL A 36 5.45 13.06 -2.68
CA VAL A 36 5.50 12.51 -4.08
C VAL A 36 6.20 11.13 -4.09
N PRO A 37 5.91 10.15 -5.00
CA PRO A 37 6.31 8.77 -4.87
C PRO A 37 7.58 8.44 -5.56
N LYS A 38 8.06 7.26 -5.20
CA LYS A 38 8.80 6.47 -6.15
C LYS A 38 7.85 5.61 -7.00
N ALA A 39 7.95 5.76 -8.31
CA ALA A 39 7.29 4.85 -9.25
C ALA A 39 7.82 3.42 -9.07
N ILE A 40 6.89 2.47 -9.02
CA ILE A 40 7.20 1.03 -9.03
C ILE A 40 7.84 0.69 -10.36
N GLN A 41 8.94 -0.05 -10.34
CA GLN A 41 9.58 -0.55 -11.55
C GLN A 41 8.96 -1.89 -11.94
N THR A 42 8.94 -2.23 -13.22
CA THR A 42 8.41 -3.52 -13.71
C THR A 42 9.05 -4.72 -12.99
N LYS A 43 10.34 -4.61 -12.65
CA LYS A 43 11.08 -5.64 -11.91
C LYS A 43 10.59 -5.87 -10.46
N ASP A 44 9.86 -4.91 -9.89
CA ASP A 44 9.35 -4.98 -8.52
C ASP A 44 7.97 -5.67 -8.47
N ILE A 45 7.27 -5.80 -9.61
CA ILE A 45 5.93 -6.40 -9.70
C ILE A 45 5.89 -7.85 -9.18
N PRO A 46 6.84 -8.74 -9.54
CA PRO A 46 6.83 -10.11 -9.03
C PRO A 46 6.86 -10.17 -7.49
N THR A 47 7.65 -9.31 -6.85
CA THR A 47 7.70 -9.22 -5.39
C THR A 47 6.37 -8.79 -4.79
N ILE A 48 5.69 -7.81 -5.39
CA ILE A 48 4.37 -7.35 -4.92
C ILE A 48 3.34 -8.49 -5.03
N ILE A 49 3.35 -9.25 -6.14
CA ILE A 49 2.47 -10.41 -6.31
C ILE A 49 2.73 -11.46 -5.22
N ASP A 50 3.99 -11.75 -4.92
CA ASP A 50 4.37 -12.69 -3.86
C ASP A 50 3.95 -12.22 -2.47
N GLU A 51 4.03 -10.93 -2.17
CA GLU A 51 3.53 -10.35 -0.92
C GLU A 51 2.01 -10.56 -0.76
N TYR A 52 1.23 -10.35 -1.83
CA TYR A 52 -0.22 -10.64 -1.82
C TYR A 52 -0.50 -12.13 -1.65
N ARG A 53 0.23 -13.00 -2.36
CA ARG A 53 0.11 -14.46 -2.23
C ARG A 53 0.39 -14.93 -0.81
N HIS A 54 1.47 -14.42 -0.21
CA HIS A 54 1.86 -14.77 1.14
C HIS A 54 0.81 -14.28 2.17
N ALA A 55 0.36 -13.03 2.05
CA ALA A 55 -0.68 -12.50 2.92
C ALA A 55 -2.00 -13.29 2.82
N ALA A 56 -2.37 -13.76 1.63
CA ALA A 56 -3.53 -14.60 1.45
C ALA A 56 -3.38 -15.97 2.13
N SER A 57 -2.21 -16.62 2.02
CA SER A 57 -1.91 -17.87 2.75
C SER A 57 -2.08 -17.70 4.25
N LEU A 58 -1.49 -16.64 4.80
CA LEU A 58 -1.57 -16.33 6.23
C LEU A 58 -3.01 -16.08 6.69
N ALA A 59 -3.85 -15.45 5.86
CA ALA A 59 -5.26 -15.23 6.19
C ALA A 59 -6.04 -16.56 6.29
N ILE A 60 -5.79 -17.49 5.37
CA ILE A 60 -6.39 -18.84 5.41
C ILE A 60 -5.88 -19.63 6.62
N GLU A 61 -4.57 -19.58 6.90
CA GLU A 61 -3.97 -20.21 8.09
C GLU A 61 -4.54 -19.65 9.39
N ALA A 62 -4.89 -18.36 9.41
CA ALA A 62 -5.56 -17.71 10.53
C ALA A 62 -7.07 -18.06 10.66
N GLY A 63 -7.61 -18.87 9.73
CA GLY A 63 -8.99 -19.35 9.77
C GLY A 63 -10.01 -18.49 9.00
N ALA A 64 -9.56 -17.60 8.10
CA ALA A 64 -10.48 -16.91 7.21
C ALA A 64 -11.08 -17.87 6.17
N ASP A 65 -12.37 -17.71 5.87
CA ASP A 65 -13.05 -18.49 4.83
C ASP A 65 -12.60 -18.13 3.41
N GLY A 66 -11.99 -16.95 3.25
CA GLY A 66 -11.52 -16.43 1.97
C GLY A 66 -10.84 -15.09 2.10
N VAL A 67 -10.40 -14.55 0.96
CA VAL A 67 -9.70 -13.27 0.88
C VAL A 67 -10.29 -12.39 -0.20
N GLU A 68 -10.39 -11.10 0.07
CA GLU A 68 -10.74 -10.09 -0.93
C GLU A 68 -9.50 -9.27 -1.31
N ILE A 69 -9.32 -9.08 -2.62
CA ILE A 69 -8.29 -8.18 -3.15
C ILE A 69 -8.89 -6.77 -3.28
N HIS A 70 -8.41 -5.85 -2.45
CA HIS A 70 -8.87 -4.47 -2.47
C HIS A 70 -8.34 -3.70 -3.70
N GLY A 71 -9.12 -3.70 -4.77
CA GLY A 71 -8.80 -3.09 -6.07
C GLY A 71 -9.46 -1.73 -6.34
N VAL A 72 -9.96 -1.04 -5.32
CA VAL A 72 -10.76 0.19 -5.45
C VAL A 72 -10.14 1.37 -4.69
N ASN A 73 -10.82 2.54 -4.67
CA ASN A 73 -10.53 3.70 -3.82
C ASN A 73 -9.14 4.35 -3.97
N GLY A 74 -8.44 4.07 -5.06
CA GLY A 74 -7.20 4.78 -5.42
C GLY A 74 -5.95 4.25 -4.71
N TYR A 75 -6.07 3.07 -4.09
CA TYR A 75 -4.95 2.30 -3.57
C TYR A 75 -4.19 1.59 -4.70
N LEU A 76 -3.15 0.84 -4.35
CA LEU A 76 -2.13 0.42 -5.31
C LEU A 76 -2.71 -0.25 -6.57
N ILE A 77 -3.55 -1.28 -6.40
CA ILE A 77 -4.12 -2.04 -7.52
C ILE A 77 -5.00 -1.17 -8.43
N HIS A 78 -5.73 -0.20 -7.87
CA HIS A 78 -6.55 0.71 -8.67
C HIS A 78 -5.70 1.68 -9.51
N CYS A 79 -4.46 1.95 -9.09
CA CYS A 79 -3.56 2.91 -9.74
C CYS A 79 -2.49 2.27 -10.64
N MET A 80 -2.47 0.94 -10.75
CA MET A 80 -1.62 0.25 -11.73
C MET A 80 -2.17 0.37 -13.15
#